data_AF-A0A918YSR2-F1
#
_entry.id   AF-A0A918YSR2-F1
#
_cell.length_a   1.000
_cell.length_b   1.000
_cell.length_c   1.000
_cell.angle_alpha   90.00
_cell.angle_beta   90.00
_cell.angle_gamma   90.00
#
_symmetry.space_group_name_H-M   'P 1'
#
loop_
_entity.id
_entity.type
_entity.pdbx_description
1 polymer ?
#
loop_
_entity_poly.entity_id
_entity_poly.type
_entity_poly.pdbx_seq_one_letter_code
_entity_poly.pdbx_strand_id
1 'polypeptide(L)'
;MVLAATAALGGLTPATAHAATAAGFPAPFTAADTAQARTAASTPASLRTLSRFFARDGAIAQSAARPHLVGPSVTVYFLAPGFVAGQRGAPVAAPQFVASKAVSTDGQVASVWTARTAKGWKVVNIATGGDETDYVSKAHGLGTVFREPQIDAWYVVRDGRVLPLDPDARHAVGNSGVTLAAYQRLVHAKYGDKLPGSSYDRAGEGGGYGGSAAPPRVSAAPAATAGAAVTAGAATAVAALLGTWFGIRRMRRSRRVG
;
A
#
# COMPACT_ATOMS: atom_id res chain seq x y z
N MET A 1 -25.78 -49.57 49.27
CA MET A 1 -26.62 -48.64 48.48
C MET A 1 -26.75 -47.36 49.30
N VAL A 2 -26.37 -46.15 48.91
CA VAL A 2 -26.05 -45.52 47.62
C VAL A 2 -24.84 -44.57 47.87
N LEU A 3 -23.85 -44.57 46.97
CA LEU A 3 -22.70 -43.65 46.99
C LEU A 3 -23.12 -42.27 46.42
N ALA A 4 -22.88 -41.19 47.15
CA ALA A 4 -23.05 -39.82 46.66
C ALA A 4 -21.76 -39.36 45.95
N ALA A 5 -21.86 -39.04 44.66
CA ALA A 5 -20.78 -38.50 43.85
C ALA A 5 -20.86 -36.97 43.81
N THR A 6 -19.89 -36.30 44.42
CA THR A 6 -19.64 -34.86 44.27
C THR A 6 -18.88 -34.60 42.96
N ALA A 7 -19.54 -33.94 42.01
CA ALA A 7 -18.92 -33.44 40.78
C ALA A 7 -18.29 -32.05 41.02
N ALA A 8 -16.96 -31.96 40.91
CA ALA A 8 -16.25 -30.69 40.87
C ALA A 8 -16.18 -30.18 39.42
N LEU A 9 -16.86 -29.07 39.12
CA LEU A 9 -16.67 -28.35 37.85
C LEU A 9 -15.39 -27.51 37.94
N GLY A 10 -14.35 -27.96 37.23
CA GLY A 10 -13.16 -27.14 36.96
C GLY A 10 -13.47 -26.03 35.96
N GLY A 11 -13.29 -24.78 36.38
CA GLY A 11 -13.41 -23.61 35.51
C GLY A 11 -12.30 -23.57 34.48
N LEU A 12 -12.66 -23.71 33.20
CA LEU A 12 -11.80 -23.36 32.07
C LEU A 12 -11.70 -21.84 31.99
N THR A 13 -10.58 -21.27 32.42
CA THR A 13 -10.23 -19.89 32.10
C THR A 13 -9.86 -19.83 30.60
N PRO A 14 -10.43 -18.90 29.82
CA PRO A 14 -9.98 -18.71 28.45
C PRO A 14 -8.56 -18.16 28.47
N ALA A 15 -7.62 -18.95 27.94
CA ALA A 15 -6.28 -18.51 27.65
C ALA A 15 -6.36 -17.34 26.67
N THR A 16 -6.11 -16.14 27.14
CA THR A 16 -5.86 -14.98 26.27
C THR A 16 -4.60 -15.30 25.47
N ALA A 17 -4.78 -15.58 24.18
CA ALA A 17 -3.68 -15.74 23.25
C ALA A 17 -2.81 -14.48 23.33
N HIS A 18 -1.64 -14.62 23.96
CA HIS A 18 -0.59 -13.64 23.93
C HIS A 18 -0.18 -13.49 22.47
N ALA A 19 -0.68 -12.46 21.80
CA ALA A 19 -0.04 -11.90 20.63
C ALA A 19 1.29 -11.32 21.13
N ALA A 20 2.32 -12.16 21.20
CA ALA A 20 3.69 -11.68 21.18
C ALA A 20 3.77 -10.67 20.05
N THR A 21 4.23 -9.45 20.36
CA THR A 21 4.51 -8.38 19.41
C THR A 21 5.60 -8.88 18.45
N ALA A 22 5.17 -9.71 17.51
CA ALA A 22 6.00 -10.42 16.57
C ALA A 22 6.71 -9.37 15.70
N ALA A 23 8.04 -9.34 15.83
CA ALA A 23 8.94 -8.65 14.90
C ALA A 23 8.78 -7.12 14.74
N GLY A 24 8.33 -6.41 15.78
CA GLY A 24 8.38 -4.94 15.79
C GLY A 24 7.50 -4.29 14.72
N PHE A 25 6.38 -4.90 14.34
CA PHE A 25 5.37 -4.21 13.52
C PHE A 25 4.41 -3.42 14.41
N PRO A 26 3.99 -2.20 14.02
CA PRO A 26 2.83 -1.55 14.61
C PRO A 26 1.58 -2.43 14.39
N ALA A 27 0.63 -2.33 15.32
CA ALA A 27 -0.62 -3.08 15.23
C ALA A 27 -1.35 -2.80 13.90
N PRO A 28 -2.05 -3.80 13.33
CA PRO A 28 -2.88 -3.58 12.14
C PRO A 28 -4.01 -2.60 12.46
N PHE A 29 -4.65 -2.08 11.41
CA PHE A 29 -5.92 -1.37 11.60
C PHE A 29 -6.93 -2.30 12.26
N THR A 30 -7.78 -1.74 13.11
CA THR A 30 -8.77 -2.51 13.87
C THR A 30 -9.81 -3.15 12.94
N ALA A 31 -10.58 -4.11 13.46
CA ALA A 31 -11.73 -4.66 12.73
C ALA A 31 -12.76 -3.56 12.37
N ALA A 32 -12.96 -2.59 13.26
CA ALA A 32 -13.85 -1.45 12.99
C ALA A 32 -13.29 -0.55 11.87
N ASP A 33 -11.98 -0.27 11.89
CA ASP A 33 -11.31 0.50 10.84
C ASP A 33 -11.44 -0.17 9.47
N THR A 34 -11.12 -1.47 9.40
CA THR A 34 -11.20 -2.23 8.14
C THR A 34 -12.64 -2.33 7.62
N ALA A 35 -13.64 -2.42 8.50
CA ALA A 35 -15.05 -2.36 8.11
C ALA A 35 -15.45 -0.98 7.56
N GLN A 36 -15.04 0.13 8.20
CA GLN A 36 -15.29 1.48 7.70
C GLN A 36 -14.60 1.74 6.35
N ALA A 37 -13.36 1.27 6.21
CA ALA A 37 -12.62 1.33 4.97
C ALA A 37 -13.34 0.57 3.84
N ARG A 38 -13.85 -0.63 4.15
CA ARG A 38 -14.65 -1.42 3.20
C ARG A 38 -15.93 -0.68 2.78
N THR A 39 -16.64 -0.04 3.71
CA THR A 39 -17.82 0.78 3.40
C THR A 39 -17.48 1.92 2.44
N ALA A 40 -16.35 2.59 2.63
CA ALA A 40 -15.88 3.63 1.71
C ALA A 40 -15.54 3.06 0.31
N ALA A 41 -14.98 1.84 0.25
CA ALA A 41 -14.70 1.13 -0.99
C ALA A 41 -15.96 0.67 -1.74
N SER A 42 -17.08 0.44 -1.04
CA SER A 42 -18.33 -0.08 -1.62
C SER A 42 -19.42 0.96 -1.86
N THR A 43 -19.13 2.26 -1.76
CA THR A 43 -20.13 3.30 -2.07
C THR A 43 -20.56 3.23 -3.54
N PRO A 44 -21.78 3.68 -3.91
CA PRO A 44 -22.20 3.73 -5.31
C PRO A 44 -21.24 4.49 -6.22
N ALA A 45 -20.59 5.55 -5.72
CA ALA A 45 -19.59 6.32 -6.46
C ALA A 45 -18.29 5.52 -6.68
N SER A 46 -17.82 4.80 -5.66
CA SER A 46 -16.66 3.90 -5.76
C SER A 46 -16.92 2.77 -6.76
N LEU A 47 -18.09 2.13 -6.70
CA LEU A 47 -18.48 1.07 -7.64
C LEU A 47 -18.61 1.58 -9.08
N ARG A 48 -19.16 2.79 -9.31
CA ARG A 48 -19.16 3.40 -10.65
C ARG A 48 -17.74 3.63 -11.19
N THR A 49 -16.81 4.01 -10.32
CA THR A 49 -15.40 4.17 -10.70
C THR A 49 -14.75 2.84 -11.04
N LEU A 50 -15.05 1.79 -10.28
CA LEU A 50 -14.63 0.42 -10.60
C LEU A 50 -15.19 -0.07 -11.93
N SER A 51 -16.46 0.21 -12.25
CA SER A 51 -17.03 -0.13 -13.55
C SER A 51 -16.23 0.51 -14.71
N ARG A 52 -15.85 1.78 -14.57
CA ARG A 52 -15.00 2.46 -15.58
C ARG A 52 -13.60 1.84 -15.63
N PHE A 53 -13.04 1.51 -14.47
CA PHE A 53 -11.72 0.88 -14.37
C PHE A 53 -11.68 -0.47 -15.09
N PHE A 54 -12.66 -1.34 -14.89
CA PHE A 54 -12.73 -2.65 -15.56
C PHE A 54 -13.02 -2.53 -17.06
N ALA A 55 -13.76 -1.50 -17.47
CA ALA A 55 -14.08 -1.25 -18.89
C ALA A 55 -12.98 -0.53 -19.67
N ARG A 56 -11.91 -0.07 -19.02
CA ARG A 56 -10.90 0.85 -19.61
C ARG A 56 -10.21 0.30 -20.86
N ASP A 57 -10.09 -1.02 -20.97
CA ASP A 57 -9.41 -1.71 -22.08
C ASP A 57 -10.41 -2.21 -23.14
N GLY A 58 -11.71 -1.93 -22.98
CA GLY A 58 -12.78 -2.27 -23.92
C GLY A 58 -13.25 -3.72 -23.91
N ALA A 59 -12.66 -4.59 -23.08
CA ALA A 59 -13.02 -6.01 -22.99
C ALA A 59 -14.43 -6.25 -22.42
N ILE A 60 -14.93 -5.32 -21.61
CA ILE A 60 -16.28 -5.36 -21.02
C ILE A 60 -16.90 -3.96 -21.07
N ALA A 61 -18.20 -3.89 -21.36
CA ALA A 61 -18.94 -2.64 -21.26
C ALA A 61 -19.04 -2.18 -19.79
N GLN A 62 -18.94 -0.88 -19.54
CA GLN A 62 -19.02 -0.31 -18.19
C GLN A 62 -20.29 -0.75 -17.42
N SER A 63 -21.44 -0.79 -18.09
CA SER A 63 -22.72 -1.23 -17.52
C SER A 63 -22.76 -2.72 -17.22
N ALA A 64 -21.98 -3.53 -17.94
CA ALA A 64 -21.89 -4.98 -17.75
C ALA A 64 -20.91 -5.39 -16.65
N ALA A 65 -19.92 -4.54 -16.31
CA ALA A 65 -18.87 -4.87 -15.34
C ALA A 65 -19.41 -5.31 -13.97
N ARG A 66 -20.48 -4.65 -13.47
CA ARG A 66 -21.15 -4.91 -12.17
C ARG A 66 -20.17 -5.32 -11.04
N PRO A 67 -19.23 -4.43 -10.68
CA PRO A 67 -18.17 -4.76 -9.73
C PRO A 67 -18.73 -4.97 -8.32
N HIS A 68 -18.15 -5.93 -7.59
CA HIS A 68 -18.44 -6.14 -6.18
C HIS A 68 -17.19 -6.54 -5.40
N LEU A 69 -17.17 -6.26 -4.09
CA LEU A 69 -16.05 -6.62 -3.23
C LEU A 69 -16.17 -8.07 -2.76
N VAL A 70 -15.05 -8.79 -2.73
CA VAL A 70 -14.98 -10.20 -2.31
C VAL A 70 -13.97 -10.38 -1.18
N GLY A 71 -14.24 -11.33 -0.29
CA GLY A 71 -13.36 -11.65 0.84
C GLY A 71 -13.19 -10.50 1.86
N PRO A 72 -12.33 -10.71 2.87
CA PRO A 72 -12.00 -9.69 3.87
C PRO A 72 -11.13 -8.57 3.28
N SER A 73 -11.24 -7.38 3.87
CA SER A 73 -10.32 -6.27 3.60
C SER A 73 -9.11 -6.37 4.53
N VAL A 74 -7.90 -6.11 4.03
CA VAL A 74 -6.64 -6.36 4.75
C VAL A 74 -5.88 -5.07 5.02
N THR A 75 -5.19 -4.99 6.15
CA THR A 75 -4.21 -3.92 6.41
C THR A 75 -2.97 -4.17 5.55
N VAL A 76 -2.54 -3.16 4.80
CA VAL A 76 -1.32 -3.21 4.00
C VAL A 76 -0.22 -2.41 4.68
N TYR A 77 0.94 -3.04 4.83
CA TYR A 77 2.13 -2.48 5.44
C TYR A 77 3.18 -2.16 4.37
N PHE A 78 3.79 -0.98 4.45
CA PHE A 78 4.97 -0.63 3.65
C PHE A 78 6.21 -0.48 4.51
N LEU A 79 7.35 -0.83 3.91
CA LEU A 79 8.69 -0.65 4.47
C LEU A 79 8.83 0.72 5.15
N ALA A 80 9.18 0.73 6.44
CA ALA A 80 9.15 1.94 7.24
C ALA A 80 10.42 2.79 7.03
N PRO A 81 10.31 4.12 6.89
CA PRO A 81 11.46 5.00 6.71
C PRO A 81 12.51 4.89 7.82
N GLY A 82 12.08 4.75 9.08
CA GLY A 82 13.01 4.60 10.20
C GLY A 82 13.86 3.32 10.14
N PHE A 83 13.26 2.22 9.68
CA PHE A 83 13.99 0.97 9.46
C PHE A 83 15.00 1.10 8.33
N VAL A 84 14.59 1.75 7.22
CA VAL A 84 15.48 2.12 6.11
C VAL A 84 16.60 3.04 6.57
N ALA A 85 16.35 3.96 7.50
CA ALA A 85 17.37 4.84 8.08
C ALA A 85 18.38 4.11 8.98
N GLY A 86 18.19 2.81 9.24
CA GLY A 86 19.05 2.05 10.16
C GLY A 86 18.78 2.35 11.64
N GLN A 87 17.65 2.98 11.97
CA GLN A 87 17.33 3.33 13.35
C GLN A 87 17.13 2.08 14.20
N ARG A 88 17.73 2.07 15.39
CA ARG A 88 17.63 0.94 16.32
C ARG A 88 16.20 0.81 16.83
N GLY A 89 15.62 -0.38 16.68
CA GLY A 89 14.26 -0.67 17.14
C GLY A 89 13.15 -0.07 16.27
N ALA A 90 13.47 0.56 15.15
CA ALA A 90 12.45 1.01 14.21
C ALA A 90 11.68 -0.19 13.63
N PRO A 91 10.35 -0.07 13.45
CA PRO A 91 9.54 -1.14 12.91
C PRO A 91 9.92 -1.45 11.47
N VAL A 92 9.94 -2.71 11.06
CA VAL A 92 10.27 -3.09 9.67
C VAL A 92 9.33 -2.41 8.67
N ALA A 93 8.04 -2.39 8.96
CA ALA A 93 7.02 -1.77 8.12
C ALA A 93 5.93 -1.13 8.98
N ALA A 94 5.17 -0.20 8.41
CA ALA A 94 4.07 0.48 9.07
C ALA A 94 2.77 0.35 8.26
N PRO A 95 1.60 0.24 8.92
CA PRO A 95 0.30 0.27 8.24
C PRO A 95 0.17 1.53 7.39
N GLN A 96 -0.28 1.39 6.13
CA GLN A 96 -0.46 2.52 5.22
C GLN A 96 -1.92 2.71 4.80
N PHE A 97 -2.60 1.62 4.44
CA PHE A 97 -3.99 1.64 3.99
C PHE A 97 -4.64 0.28 4.18
N VAL A 98 -5.94 0.23 3.93
CA VAL A 98 -6.73 -1.00 3.85
C VAL A 98 -7.00 -1.30 2.38
N ALA A 99 -6.75 -2.54 1.95
CA ALA A 99 -7.04 -3.02 0.61
C ALA A 99 -8.27 -3.93 0.60
N SER A 100 -9.17 -3.73 -0.36
CA SER A 100 -10.33 -4.59 -0.62
C SER A 100 -10.26 -5.14 -2.03
N LYS A 101 -10.36 -6.47 -2.19
CA LYS A 101 -10.44 -7.09 -3.51
C LYS A 101 -11.82 -6.85 -4.11
N ALA A 102 -11.85 -6.42 -5.37
CA ALA A 102 -13.03 -6.25 -6.18
C ALA A 102 -12.95 -7.16 -7.41
N VAL A 103 -14.09 -7.69 -7.85
CA VAL A 103 -14.20 -8.48 -9.08
C VAL A 103 -15.32 -7.95 -9.96
N SER A 104 -15.14 -8.02 -11.27
CA SER A 104 -16.18 -7.78 -12.27
C SER A 104 -16.87 -9.09 -12.67
N THR A 105 -17.97 -8.97 -13.43
CA THR A 105 -18.77 -10.12 -13.89
C THR A 105 -18.00 -11.05 -14.83
N ASP A 106 -17.04 -10.53 -15.61
CA ASP A 106 -16.13 -11.30 -16.47
C ASP A 106 -14.87 -11.80 -15.74
N GLY A 107 -14.82 -11.66 -14.41
CA GLY A 107 -13.74 -12.21 -13.58
C GLY A 107 -12.47 -11.37 -13.52
N GLN A 108 -12.46 -10.15 -14.06
CA GLN A 108 -11.33 -9.24 -13.84
C GLN A 108 -11.25 -8.87 -12.35
N VAL A 109 -10.02 -8.67 -11.87
CA VAL A 109 -9.72 -8.41 -10.46
C VAL A 109 -9.09 -7.03 -10.32
N ALA A 110 -9.52 -6.30 -9.30
CA ALA A 110 -8.91 -5.05 -8.88
C ALA A 110 -8.74 -5.00 -7.36
N SER A 111 -7.76 -4.21 -6.93
CA SER A 111 -7.51 -3.90 -5.52
C SER A 111 -7.89 -2.45 -5.27
N VAL A 112 -8.83 -2.23 -4.35
CA VAL A 112 -9.31 -0.90 -3.95
C VAL A 112 -8.59 -0.50 -2.68
N TRP A 113 -7.77 0.54 -2.76
CA TRP A 113 -7.01 1.02 -1.61
C TRP A 113 -7.75 2.17 -0.94
N THR A 114 -7.91 2.05 0.37
CA THR A 114 -8.62 3.00 1.22
C THR A 114 -7.74 3.46 2.35
N ALA A 115 -7.54 4.76 2.47
CA ALA A 115 -6.69 5.35 3.50
C ALA A 115 -7.54 6.22 4.45
N ARG A 116 -7.07 6.31 5.70
CA ARG A 116 -7.68 7.16 6.71
C ARG A 116 -7.29 8.62 6.45
N THR A 117 -8.27 9.51 6.40
CA THR A 117 -8.09 10.96 6.29
C THR A 117 -8.70 11.66 7.50
N ALA A 118 -8.47 12.98 7.62
CA ALA A 118 -9.14 13.79 8.64
C ALA A 118 -10.69 13.73 8.55
N LYS A 119 -11.23 13.44 7.37
CA LYS A 119 -12.68 13.33 7.11
C LYS A 119 -13.18 11.88 7.13
N GLY A 120 -12.36 10.93 7.60
CA GLY A 120 -12.66 9.51 7.61
C GLY A 120 -11.99 8.73 6.46
N TRP A 121 -12.44 7.51 6.23
CA TRP A 121 -11.87 6.61 5.23
C TRP A 121 -12.24 7.02 3.82
N LYS A 122 -11.26 7.01 2.90
CA LYS A 122 -11.46 7.39 1.50
C LYS A 122 -10.72 6.44 0.57
N VAL A 123 -11.34 6.13 -0.57
CA VAL A 123 -10.65 5.45 -1.69
C VAL A 123 -9.57 6.39 -2.24
N VAL A 124 -8.33 5.93 -2.25
CA VAL A 124 -7.17 6.69 -2.71
C VAL A 124 -6.53 6.11 -3.97
N ASN A 125 -6.76 4.83 -4.25
CA ASN A 125 -6.24 4.18 -5.45
C ASN A 125 -7.10 2.97 -5.85
N ILE A 126 -7.03 2.59 -7.13
CA ILE A 126 -7.52 1.31 -7.65
C ILE A 126 -6.39 0.73 -8.52
N ALA A 127 -5.93 -0.47 -8.16
CA ALA A 127 -4.88 -1.19 -8.89
C ALA A 127 -5.46 -2.44 -9.57
N THR A 128 -4.81 -2.87 -10.65
CA THR A 128 -5.14 -4.15 -11.32
C THR A 128 -4.65 -5.30 -10.45
N GLY A 129 -5.40 -6.41 -10.43
CA GLY A 129 -5.03 -7.59 -9.65
C GLY A 129 -5.49 -7.51 -8.19
N GLY A 130 -4.97 -8.41 -7.36
CA GLY A 130 -5.43 -8.63 -5.98
C GLY A 130 -4.29 -8.84 -4.99
N ASP A 131 -3.08 -8.45 -5.36
CA ASP A 131 -1.82 -8.78 -4.70
C ASP A 131 -1.86 -8.52 -3.19
N GLU A 132 -2.42 -7.39 -2.75
CA GLU A 132 -2.52 -7.06 -1.33
C GLU A 132 -3.24 -8.16 -0.53
N THR A 133 -4.39 -8.62 -1.02
CA THR A 133 -5.16 -9.69 -0.37
C THR A 133 -4.56 -11.08 -0.61
N ASP A 134 -3.95 -11.30 -1.79
CA ASP A 134 -3.44 -12.60 -2.19
C ASP A 134 -2.15 -12.95 -1.45
N TYR A 135 -1.22 -11.99 -1.30
CA TYR A 135 0.00 -12.19 -0.54
C TYR A 135 -0.24 -12.26 0.96
N VAL A 136 -1.19 -11.50 1.50
CA VAL A 136 -1.65 -11.68 2.89
C VAL A 136 -2.21 -13.09 3.10
N SER A 137 -3.01 -13.59 2.16
CA SER A 137 -3.57 -14.95 2.24
C SER A 137 -2.50 -16.03 2.12
N LYS A 138 -1.48 -15.85 1.26
CA LYS A 138 -0.32 -16.76 1.12
C LYS A 138 0.51 -16.91 2.39
N ALA A 139 0.44 -15.95 3.31
CA ALA A 139 1.09 -16.08 4.62
C ALA A 139 0.34 -17.02 5.57
N HIS A 140 -0.89 -17.44 5.24
CA HIS A 140 -1.73 -18.35 6.05
C HIS A 140 -1.91 -17.89 7.50
N GLY A 141 -1.96 -16.57 7.73
CA GLY A 141 -2.05 -15.98 9.07
C GLY A 141 -0.77 -16.07 9.90
N LEU A 142 0.35 -16.49 9.31
CA LEU A 142 1.63 -16.63 9.98
C LEU A 142 2.54 -15.44 9.65
N GLY A 143 2.90 -14.67 10.68
CA GLY A 143 3.77 -13.51 10.52
C GLY A 143 3.04 -12.28 9.94
N THR A 144 3.81 -11.25 9.61
CA THR A 144 3.28 -9.98 9.08
C THR A 144 3.76 -9.75 7.65
N VAL A 145 2.81 -9.58 6.73
CA VAL A 145 3.11 -9.29 5.32
C VAL A 145 3.32 -7.80 5.12
N PHE A 146 4.34 -7.44 4.33
CA PHE A 146 4.58 -6.06 3.92
C PHE A 146 5.12 -5.99 2.50
N ARG A 147 4.99 -4.82 1.89
CA ARG A 147 5.50 -4.52 0.56
C ARG A 147 6.69 -3.55 0.65
N GLU A 148 7.64 -3.74 -0.24
CA GLU A 148 8.70 -2.78 -0.58
C GLU A 148 8.33 -2.11 -1.92
N PRO A 149 7.67 -0.94 -1.90
CA PRO A 149 7.12 -0.33 -3.12
C PRO A 149 8.13 -0.08 -4.23
N GLN A 150 9.40 0.14 -3.87
CA GLN A 150 10.49 0.52 -4.77
C GLN A 150 10.77 -0.51 -5.85
N ILE A 151 10.56 -1.79 -5.51
CA ILE A 151 10.82 -2.93 -6.40
C ILE A 151 9.59 -3.81 -6.56
N ASP A 152 8.43 -3.34 -6.10
CA ASP A 152 7.16 -4.07 -6.07
C ASP A 152 7.21 -5.44 -5.36
N ALA A 153 8.15 -5.61 -4.42
CA ALA A 153 8.37 -6.89 -3.75
C ALA A 153 7.45 -7.09 -2.54
N TRP A 154 7.00 -8.32 -2.35
CA TRP A 154 6.16 -8.75 -1.23
C TRP A 154 6.90 -9.73 -0.32
N TYR A 155 6.87 -9.47 0.98
CA TYR A 155 7.54 -10.29 1.98
C TYR A 155 6.60 -10.63 3.13
N VAL A 156 6.95 -11.70 3.86
CA VAL A 156 6.41 -11.98 5.19
C VAL A 156 7.54 -11.98 6.21
N VAL A 157 7.33 -11.31 7.34
CA VAL A 157 8.23 -11.44 8.50
C VAL A 157 7.72 -12.52 9.42
N ARG A 158 8.53 -13.55 9.62
CA ARG A 158 8.22 -14.70 10.47
C ARG A 158 9.51 -15.23 11.09
N ASP A 159 9.48 -15.59 12.36
CA ASP A 159 10.62 -16.19 13.08
C ASP A 159 11.92 -15.38 12.96
N GLY A 160 11.83 -14.04 13.03
CA GLY A 160 12.98 -13.13 12.93
C GLY A 160 13.63 -13.03 11.53
N ARG A 161 12.95 -13.53 10.50
CA ARG A 161 13.39 -13.50 9.10
C ARG A 161 12.41 -12.78 8.20
N VAL A 162 12.94 -12.19 7.14
CA VAL A 162 12.19 -11.64 6.00
C VAL A 162 12.20 -12.69 4.90
N LEU A 163 11.05 -13.27 4.63
CA LEU A 163 10.87 -14.34 3.64
C LEU A 163 10.15 -13.79 2.39
N PRO A 164 10.56 -14.19 1.18
CA PRO A 164 9.96 -13.69 -0.04
C PRO A 164 8.61 -14.37 -0.34
N LEU A 165 7.64 -13.59 -0.82
CA LEU A 165 6.33 -14.09 -1.26
C LEU A 165 6.16 -14.06 -2.79
N ASP A 166 6.99 -13.30 -3.49
CA ASP A 166 6.93 -13.10 -4.94
C ASP A 166 8.33 -13.16 -5.59
N PRO A 167 8.42 -13.17 -6.93
CA PRO A 167 9.70 -13.22 -7.64
C PRO A 167 10.63 -12.05 -7.31
N ASP A 168 10.12 -10.82 -7.22
CA ASP A 168 10.94 -9.64 -6.93
C ASP A 168 11.56 -9.70 -5.53
N ALA A 169 10.81 -10.18 -4.53
CA ALA A 169 11.35 -10.47 -3.21
C ALA A 169 12.43 -11.57 -3.26
N ARG A 170 12.23 -12.65 -4.03
CA ARG A 170 13.25 -13.71 -4.17
C ARG A 170 14.53 -13.17 -4.81
N HIS A 171 14.41 -12.28 -5.80
CA HIS A 171 15.57 -11.60 -6.39
C HIS A 171 16.28 -10.71 -5.36
N ALA A 172 15.55 -10.10 -4.43
CA ALA A 172 16.12 -9.23 -3.41
C ALA A 172 16.79 -9.96 -2.24
N VAL A 173 16.19 -11.05 -1.72
CA VAL A 173 16.63 -11.70 -0.47
C VAL A 173 16.97 -13.19 -0.61
N GLY A 174 16.86 -13.75 -1.83
CA GLY A 174 17.04 -15.18 -2.09
C GLY A 174 15.86 -16.05 -1.61
N ASN A 175 15.82 -17.30 -2.06
CA ASN A 175 14.69 -18.22 -1.81
C ASN A 175 14.45 -18.50 -0.31
N SER A 176 15.51 -18.53 0.49
CA SER A 176 15.44 -18.78 1.93
C SER A 176 15.20 -17.52 2.77
N GLY A 177 15.15 -16.35 2.12
CA GLY A 177 15.11 -15.06 2.80
C GLY A 177 16.34 -14.76 3.64
N VAL A 178 16.27 -13.66 4.39
CA VAL A 178 17.37 -13.15 5.23
C VAL A 178 16.89 -12.83 6.64
N THR A 179 17.81 -12.62 7.58
CA THR A 179 17.46 -12.14 8.92
C THR A 179 16.99 -10.68 8.85
N LEU A 180 16.21 -10.23 9.84
CA LEU A 180 15.76 -8.83 9.93
C LEU A 180 16.93 -7.83 9.85
N ALA A 181 18.04 -8.09 10.56
CA ALA A 181 19.20 -7.22 10.56
C ALA A 181 19.90 -7.18 9.19
N ALA A 182 19.97 -8.31 8.47
CA ALA A 182 20.52 -8.34 7.13
C ALA A 182 19.62 -7.59 6.14
N TYR A 183 18.30 -7.75 6.26
CA TYR A 183 17.35 -6.98 5.45
C TYR A 183 17.47 -5.48 5.72
N GLN A 184 17.60 -5.06 6.98
CA GLN A 184 17.79 -3.65 7.35
C GLN A 184 19.03 -3.05 6.66
N ARG A 185 20.17 -3.74 6.71
CA ARG A 185 21.38 -3.31 6.02
C ARG A 185 21.18 -3.21 4.51
N LEU A 186 20.48 -4.17 3.91
CA LEU A 186 20.18 -4.18 2.49
C LEU A 186 19.36 -2.96 2.08
N VAL A 187 18.23 -2.70 2.74
CA VAL A 187 17.37 -1.56 2.38
C VAL A 187 18.02 -0.22 2.75
N HIS A 188 18.79 -0.16 3.83
CA HIS A 188 19.56 1.03 4.19
C HIS A 188 20.60 1.37 3.13
N ALA A 189 21.36 0.38 2.65
CA ALA A 189 22.32 0.59 1.57
C ALA A 189 21.66 1.03 0.26
N LYS A 190 20.42 0.61 -0.01
CA LYS A 190 19.70 0.98 -1.24
C LYS A 190 19.03 2.35 -1.19
N TYR A 191 18.50 2.72 -0.03
CA TYR A 191 17.53 3.82 0.10
C TYR A 191 17.82 4.79 1.25
N GLY A 192 18.76 4.50 2.15
CA GLY A 192 19.03 5.32 3.32
C GLY A 192 19.46 6.75 2.97
N ASP A 193 20.11 6.92 1.82
CA ASP A 193 20.54 8.19 1.25
C ASP A 193 19.43 8.94 0.48
N LYS A 194 18.23 8.34 0.35
CA LYS A 194 17.08 8.87 -0.42
C LYS A 194 15.88 9.24 0.44
N LEU A 195 16.05 9.19 1.76
CA LEU A 195 14.99 9.54 2.71
C LEU A 195 14.76 11.07 2.75
N PRO A 196 13.58 11.54 3.19
CA PRO A 196 13.32 12.96 3.40
C PRO A 196 14.42 13.63 4.25
N GLY A 197 14.88 14.81 3.82
CA GLY A 197 15.99 15.55 4.43
C GLY A 197 17.40 15.14 3.97
N SER A 198 17.54 14.05 3.22
CA SER A 198 18.82 13.63 2.61
C SER A 198 19.35 14.66 1.59
N SER A 199 20.62 14.50 1.18
CA SER A 199 21.16 15.29 0.06
C SER A 199 20.38 15.06 -1.23
N TYR A 200 19.96 13.82 -1.48
CA TYR A 200 19.13 13.43 -2.62
C TYR A 200 17.79 14.17 -2.61
N ASP A 201 17.12 14.23 -1.46
CA ASP A 201 15.86 14.96 -1.28
C ASP A 201 16.06 16.47 -1.46
N ARG A 202 17.11 17.04 -0.84
CA ARG A 202 17.45 18.47 -0.96
C ARG A 202 17.84 18.88 -2.39
N ALA A 203 18.33 17.94 -3.20
CA ALA A 203 18.62 18.16 -4.61
C ALA A 203 17.36 18.10 -5.50
N GLY A 204 16.18 17.77 -4.95
CA GLY A 204 14.92 17.67 -5.70
C GLY A 204 14.83 16.44 -6.60
N GLU A 205 15.71 15.46 -6.42
CA GLU A 205 15.84 14.30 -7.31
C GLU A 205 14.70 13.29 -7.14
N GLY A 206 14.00 13.32 -6.01
CA GLY A 206 12.91 12.38 -5.69
C GLY A 206 11.66 12.47 -6.58
N GLY A 207 11.54 13.52 -7.40
CA GLY A 207 10.40 13.73 -8.29
C GLY A 207 10.67 13.49 -9.78
N GLY A 208 11.92 13.23 -10.19
CA GLY A 208 12.31 13.19 -11.61
C GLY A 208 12.30 14.57 -12.31
N TYR A 209 12.08 15.65 -11.56
CA TYR A 209 12.14 17.05 -12.04
C TYR A 209 13.38 17.80 -11.50
N GLY A 210 14.35 17.06 -10.94
CA GLY A 210 15.61 17.59 -10.40
C GLY A 210 16.57 18.01 -11.52
N GLY A 211 16.22 19.10 -12.20
CA GLY A 211 17.16 19.89 -12.98
C GLY A 211 16.95 21.33 -12.57
N SER A 212 18.01 22.01 -12.14
CA SER A 212 18.02 23.48 -12.06
C SER A 212 17.77 24.01 -13.46
N ALA A 213 16.51 24.14 -13.85
CA ALA A 213 16.13 24.95 -14.98
C ALA A 213 16.56 26.37 -14.62
N ALA A 214 17.65 26.82 -15.25
CA ALA A 214 18.01 28.22 -15.22
C ALA A 214 16.75 29.03 -15.59
N PRO A 215 16.41 30.10 -14.85
CA PRO A 215 15.25 30.91 -15.19
C PRO A 215 15.37 31.34 -16.65
N PRO A 216 14.30 31.23 -17.46
CA PRO A 216 14.36 31.64 -18.85
C PRO A 216 14.81 33.10 -18.89
N ARG A 217 15.94 33.35 -19.57
CA ARG A 217 16.37 34.71 -19.88
C ARG A 217 15.25 35.36 -20.68
N VAL A 218 14.63 36.37 -20.09
CA VAL A 218 13.68 37.24 -20.77
C VAL A 218 14.49 38.00 -21.83
N SER A 219 14.46 37.51 -23.07
CA SER A 219 14.87 38.34 -24.22
C SER A 219 13.77 39.35 -24.47
N ALA A 220 14.13 40.63 -24.34
CA ALA A 220 13.24 41.74 -24.55
C ALA A 220 13.01 42.03 -26.05
N ALA A 221 11.72 42.22 -26.38
CA ALA A 221 11.11 43.08 -27.41
C ALA A 221 11.11 42.64 -28.90
N PRO A 222 10.18 43.16 -29.75
CA PRO A 222 9.19 44.23 -29.53
C PRO A 222 7.71 43.90 -29.91
N ALA A 223 6.84 44.87 -29.64
CA ALA A 223 5.38 44.84 -29.63
C ALA A 223 4.67 44.73 -31.00
N ALA A 224 3.50 44.07 -31.01
CA ALA A 224 2.38 44.35 -31.90
C ALA A 224 1.03 43.85 -31.32
N THR A 225 0.28 44.83 -30.80
CA THR A 225 -1.17 45.09 -30.74
C THR A 225 -2.26 43.99 -30.76
N ALA A 226 -3.18 44.13 -29.78
CA ALA A 226 -4.62 43.79 -29.72
C ALA A 226 -5.01 42.29 -29.60
N GLY A 227 -5.83 41.82 -28.65
CA GLY A 227 -6.62 42.45 -27.59
C GLY A 227 -7.72 41.46 -27.19
N ALA A 228 -7.81 41.08 -25.91
CA ALA A 228 -9.02 40.63 -25.20
C ALA A 228 -8.63 40.14 -23.79
N ALA A 229 -8.98 40.94 -22.79
CA ALA A 229 -8.86 40.61 -21.39
C ALA A 229 -10.12 39.86 -20.91
N VAL A 230 -9.95 38.75 -20.19
CA VAL A 230 -10.92 38.27 -19.20
C VAL A 230 -10.19 37.52 -18.09
N THR A 231 -9.94 38.28 -17.02
CA THR A 231 -10.01 37.94 -15.59
C THR A 231 -9.53 36.56 -15.10
N ALA A 232 -8.42 36.64 -14.36
CA ALA A 232 -7.92 35.65 -13.42
C ALA A 232 -8.92 35.32 -12.30
N GLY A 233 -9.15 34.04 -12.06
CA GLY A 233 -9.70 33.50 -10.83
C GLY A 233 -8.65 32.63 -10.15
N ALA A 234 -7.99 33.18 -9.14
CA ALA A 234 -7.06 32.47 -8.28
C ALA A 234 -7.80 31.41 -7.44
N ALA A 235 -7.35 30.16 -7.50
CA ALA A 235 -7.69 29.14 -6.51
C ALA A 235 -6.39 28.48 -6.03
N THR A 236 -5.94 29.03 -4.91
CA THR A 236 -5.03 28.52 -3.89
C THR A 236 -4.71 27.02 -3.93
N ALA A 237 -3.40 26.75 -3.96
CA ALA A 237 -2.79 25.50 -3.55
C ALA A 237 -3.00 25.26 -2.05
N VAL A 238 -3.64 24.15 -1.67
CA VAL A 238 -3.31 23.37 -0.46
C VAL A 238 -3.72 21.90 -0.71
N ALA A 239 -2.75 21.07 -1.08
CA ALA A 239 -2.80 19.63 -0.87
C ALA A 239 -1.36 19.11 -0.70
N ALA A 240 -0.65 19.70 0.27
CA ALA A 240 0.54 19.09 0.83
C ALA A 240 0.11 18.01 1.84
N LEU A 241 0.89 16.93 1.89
CA LEU A 241 0.85 15.84 2.86
C LEU A 241 -0.13 14.68 2.62
N LEU A 242 -0.11 14.09 1.41
CA LEU A 242 -0.22 12.63 1.27
C LEU A 242 0.54 12.17 0.02
N GLY A 243 1.73 11.58 0.21
CA GLY A 243 2.28 10.58 -0.71
C GLY A 243 2.96 11.08 -1.99
N THR A 244 3.87 12.05 -1.92
CA THR A 244 4.89 12.22 -2.98
C THR A 244 5.98 11.16 -2.82
N TRP A 245 5.65 9.89 -3.07
CA TRP A 245 6.61 8.81 -3.34
C TRP A 245 5.91 7.59 -3.96
N PHE A 246 5.05 7.83 -4.96
CA PHE A 246 4.57 6.76 -5.84
C PHE A 246 4.77 7.17 -7.28
N GLY A 247 5.99 6.96 -7.77
CA GLY A 247 6.23 6.83 -9.19
C GLY A 247 5.47 5.60 -9.68
N ILE A 248 4.31 5.82 -10.31
CA ILE A 248 3.54 4.78 -10.99
C ILE A 248 4.39 4.34 -12.18
N ARG A 249 5.25 3.33 -11.96
CA ARG A 249 5.91 2.65 -13.07
C ARG A 249 4.87 1.71 -13.69
N ARG A 250 4.49 2.03 -14.93
CA ARG A 250 3.65 1.21 -15.80
C ARG A 250 4.14 -0.24 -15.77
N MET A 251 3.45 -1.10 -15.01
CA MET A 251 3.75 -2.53 -14.98
C MET A 251 3.58 -3.11 -16.38
N ARG A 252 4.65 -3.76 -16.86
CA ARG A 252 4.70 -4.41 -18.18
C ARG A 252 3.76 -5.61 -18.16
N ARG A 253 2.99 -5.77 -19.24
CA ARG A 253 2.22 -6.98 -19.57
C ARG A 253 3.05 -8.22 -19.28
N SER A 254 2.62 -9.03 -18.32
CA SER A 254 3.14 -10.38 -18.14
C SER A 254 2.96 -11.14 -19.45
N ARG A 255 4.10 -11.62 -19.96
CA ARG A 255 4.19 -12.55 -21.08
C ARG A 255 3.39 -13.80 -20.71
N ARG A 256 2.62 -14.30 -21.68
CA ARG A 256 2.10 -15.67 -21.67
C ARG A 256 3.26 -16.63 -21.45
N VAL A 257 3.08 -17.57 -20.53
CA VAL A 257 3.90 -18.77 -20.45
C VAL A 257 2.91 -19.93 -20.25
N GLY A 258 2.97 -20.90 -21.17
CA GLY A 258 2.33 -22.21 -21.05
C GLY A 258 0.84 -22.22 -21.36
#